data_AF-A0A0P7H1N8-F1
#
_entry.id   AF-A0A0P7H1N8-F1
#
_cell.length_a   1.000
_cell.length_b   1.000
_cell.length_c   1.000
_cell.angle_alpha   90.00
_cell.angle_beta   90.00
_cell.angle_gamma   90.00
#
_symmetry.space_group_name_H-M   'P 1'
#
loop_
_entity.id
_entity.type
_entity.pdbx_description
1 polymer ?
#
loop_
_entity_poly.entity_id
_entity_poly.type
_entity_poly.pdbx_seq_one_letter_code
_entity_poly.pdbx_strand_id
1 'polypeptide(L)'
;MYPFNDVGELELRPWEVSKDDCTATVLTTVISVPDDDRLVVDGGSKTFSLDKPQLPVPKHRDDIEYVNASEEHGWIDTSESEASFEVGDRLEFIVPHVCTTINLHDLIVGVRDGEVADLWEVQARGKVR
;
A
#
# COMPACT_ATOMS: atom_id res chain seq x y z
N MET A 1 -3.00 13.40 5.95
CA MET A 1 -1.97 13.81 4.99
C MET A 1 -0.62 13.97 5.64
N TYR A 2 -0.15 15.19 5.98
CA TYR A 2 1.29 15.49 6.06
C TYR A 2 2.16 14.67 7.03
N PRO A 3 1.66 14.14 8.17
CA PRO A 3 2.50 13.29 9.01
C PRO A 3 2.83 11.94 8.34
N PHE A 4 2.02 11.54 7.36
CA PHE A 4 2.09 10.24 6.69
C PHE A 4 2.30 10.33 5.18
N ASN A 5 1.76 11.37 4.54
CA ASN A 5 1.50 11.46 3.10
C ASN A 5 0.77 10.21 2.54
N ASP A 6 0.41 10.26 1.26
CA ASP A 6 -0.24 9.18 0.52
C ASP A 6 -0.03 9.41 -0.99
N VAL A 7 -0.53 8.52 -1.84
CA VAL A 7 -0.43 8.67 -3.31
C VAL A 7 -1.10 9.97 -3.78
N GLY A 8 -2.20 10.38 -3.15
CA GLY A 8 -2.83 11.67 -3.43
C GLY A 8 -1.88 12.85 -3.19
N GLU A 9 -1.09 12.82 -2.11
CA GLU A 9 -0.05 13.83 -1.86
C GLU A 9 1.10 13.77 -2.87
N LEU A 10 1.52 12.55 -3.25
CA LEU A 10 2.58 12.29 -4.22
C LEU A 10 2.25 12.86 -5.62
N GLU A 11 1.01 12.73 -6.06
CA GLU A 11 0.61 13.07 -7.44
C GLU A 11 0.01 14.48 -7.60
N LEU A 12 -0.69 14.99 -6.58
CA LEU A 12 -1.59 16.13 -6.75
C LEU A 12 -1.06 17.43 -6.13
N ARG A 13 0.03 17.37 -5.36
CA ARG A 13 0.53 18.56 -4.66
C ARG A 13 1.44 19.42 -5.55
N PRO A 14 1.37 20.75 -5.41
CA PRO A 14 2.19 21.66 -6.19
C PRO A 14 3.64 21.77 -5.67
N TRP A 15 4.01 21.02 -4.63
CA TRP A 15 5.36 20.93 -4.08
C TRP A 15 5.85 19.48 -4.20
N GLU A 16 7.17 19.31 -4.15
CA GLU A 16 7.80 18.00 -4.25
C GLU A 16 7.48 17.15 -3.01
N VAL A 17 6.95 15.96 -3.27
CA VAL A 17 6.78 14.87 -2.31
C VAL A 17 7.41 13.66 -2.99
N SER A 18 8.34 12.99 -2.33
CA SER A 18 8.96 11.77 -2.83
C SER A 18 8.26 10.54 -2.26
N LYS A 19 8.57 9.36 -2.81
CA LYS A 19 8.15 8.09 -2.20
C LYS A 19 8.62 8.03 -0.75
N ASP A 20 9.83 8.49 -0.42
CA ASP A 20 10.42 8.45 0.92
C ASP A 20 9.63 9.28 1.95
N ASP A 21 8.99 10.36 1.52
CA ASP A 21 8.13 11.19 2.37
C ASP A 21 6.81 10.50 2.74
N CYS A 22 6.45 9.42 2.04
CA CYS A 22 5.24 8.63 2.31
C CYS A 22 5.52 7.53 3.33
N THR A 23 5.13 7.75 4.58
CA THR A 23 5.39 6.85 5.72
C THR A 23 4.21 5.94 6.09
N ALA A 24 3.00 6.21 5.59
CA ALA A 24 1.89 5.25 5.67
C ALA A 24 1.92 4.28 4.49
N THR A 25 2.26 3.04 4.79
CA THR A 25 2.32 1.94 3.84
C THR A 25 1.54 0.73 4.35
N VAL A 26 1.27 -0.20 3.44
CA VAL A 26 0.77 -1.54 3.75
C VAL A 26 1.75 -2.55 3.18
N LEU A 27 2.16 -3.51 4.02
CA LEU A 27 2.91 -4.68 3.61
C LEU A 27 1.95 -5.80 3.22
N THR A 28 1.99 -6.25 1.98
CA THR A 28 1.19 -7.36 1.47
C THR A 28 2.07 -8.58 1.20
N THR A 29 1.42 -9.72 0.99
CA THR A 29 2.04 -10.99 0.58
C THR A 29 1.62 -11.31 -0.85
N VAL A 30 2.56 -11.72 -1.68
CA VAL A 30 2.26 -12.38 -2.96
C VAL A 30 1.61 -13.73 -2.65
N ILE A 31 0.38 -13.92 -3.09
CA ILE A 31 -0.43 -15.13 -2.86
C ILE A 31 -0.67 -15.95 -4.13
N SER A 32 -0.38 -15.38 -5.30
CA SER A 32 -0.44 -16.08 -6.58
C SER A 32 0.48 -15.43 -7.61
N VAL A 33 1.17 -16.24 -8.39
CA VAL A 33 1.97 -15.84 -9.55
C VAL A 33 1.47 -16.66 -10.75
N PRO A 34 0.35 -16.26 -11.38
CA PRO A 34 -0.28 -17.05 -12.43
C PRO A 34 0.49 -17.05 -13.75
N ASP A 35 1.22 -15.96 -14.05
CA ASP A 35 1.91 -15.71 -15.31
C ASP A 35 3.18 -14.86 -15.04
N ASP A 36 4.09 -14.73 -16.03
CA ASP A 36 5.36 -14.01 -15.86
C ASP A 36 5.19 -12.48 -15.75
N ASP A 37 4.09 -11.93 -16.26
CA ASP A 37 3.80 -10.49 -16.33
C ASP A 37 2.78 -10.02 -15.28
N ARG A 38 2.36 -10.90 -14.37
CA ARG A 38 1.34 -10.57 -13.37
C ARG A 38 1.45 -11.39 -12.10
N LEU A 39 1.26 -10.73 -10.96
CA LEU A 39 1.05 -11.40 -9.67
C LEU A 39 -0.18 -10.87 -8.93
N VAL A 40 -0.58 -11.58 -7.88
CA VAL A 40 -1.70 -11.22 -7.00
C VAL A 40 -1.22 -11.15 -5.56
N VAL A 41 -1.54 -10.04 -4.87
CA VAL A 41 -1.27 -9.82 -3.46
C VAL A 41 -2.53 -9.87 -2.60
N ASP A 42 -2.38 -10.14 -1.30
CA ASP A 42 -3.45 -10.22 -0.29
C ASP A 42 -3.98 -8.86 0.21
N GLY A 43 -3.76 -7.77 -0.53
CA GLY A 43 -4.23 -6.43 -0.19
C GLY A 43 -5.16 -5.88 -1.27
N GLY A 44 -6.47 -5.86 -1.01
CA GLY A 44 -7.50 -5.28 -1.87
C GLY A 44 -8.17 -4.03 -1.26
N SER A 45 -9.41 -3.74 -1.64
CA SER A 45 -10.14 -2.56 -1.16
C SER A 45 -10.44 -2.58 0.35
N LYS A 46 -10.55 -3.75 0.98
CA LYS A 46 -10.69 -3.84 2.45
C LYS A 46 -9.39 -3.55 3.20
N THR A 47 -8.28 -3.50 2.48
CA THR A 47 -6.99 -3.08 2.98
C THR A 47 -6.74 -1.62 2.62
N PHE A 48 -6.87 -1.23 1.36
CA PHE A 48 -6.48 0.10 0.87
C PHE A 48 -7.61 1.14 0.79
N SER A 49 -8.85 0.77 1.18
CA SER A 49 -10.11 1.51 0.96
C SER A 49 -10.49 1.70 -0.51
N LEU A 50 -9.57 2.17 -1.36
CA LEU A 50 -9.80 2.49 -2.77
C LEU A 50 -11.01 3.41 -2.97
N ASP A 51 -11.21 4.38 -2.07
CA ASP A 51 -12.28 5.38 -2.16
C ASP A 51 -11.97 6.50 -3.18
N LYS A 52 -10.76 6.46 -3.75
CA LYS A 52 -10.24 7.41 -4.73
C LYS A 52 -9.78 6.67 -5.99
N PRO A 53 -9.65 7.37 -7.14
CA PRO A 53 -9.10 6.78 -8.36
C PRO A 53 -7.64 6.33 -8.25
N GLN A 54 -6.86 6.94 -7.35
CA GLN A 54 -5.48 6.54 -7.07
C GLN A 54 -5.41 5.08 -6.61
N LEU A 55 -4.43 4.35 -7.12
CA LEU A 55 -4.11 2.98 -6.70
C LEU A 55 -2.89 3.00 -5.78
N PRO A 56 -2.66 1.91 -4.99
CA PRO A 56 -1.47 1.81 -4.17
C PRO A 56 -0.19 1.87 -5.02
N VAL A 57 0.84 2.58 -4.57
CA VAL A 57 2.09 2.72 -5.32
C VAL A 57 3.18 1.88 -4.66
N PRO A 58 3.92 1.03 -5.39
CA PRO A 58 5.04 0.27 -4.81
C PRO A 58 6.07 1.22 -4.19
N LYS A 59 6.38 1.01 -2.91
CA LYS A 59 7.22 1.91 -2.11
C LYS A 59 8.69 1.88 -2.56
N HIS A 60 9.22 0.68 -2.83
CA HIS A 60 10.65 0.45 -3.07
C HIS A 60 10.97 0.01 -4.51
N ARG A 61 9.99 0.11 -5.41
CA ARG A 61 10.09 -0.38 -6.79
C ARG A 61 9.44 0.58 -7.76
N ASP A 62 10.04 0.69 -8.93
CA ASP A 62 9.56 1.51 -10.06
C ASP A 62 9.28 0.66 -11.31
N ASP A 63 9.51 -0.65 -11.22
CA ASP A 63 9.41 -1.64 -12.31
C ASP A 63 8.21 -2.57 -12.20
N ILE A 64 7.31 -2.29 -11.25
CA ILE A 64 6.02 -2.98 -11.08
C ILE A 64 4.93 -1.95 -10.84
N GLU A 65 3.67 -2.30 -11.13
CA GLU A 65 2.54 -1.39 -10.97
C GLU A 65 1.34 -2.11 -10.32
N TYR A 66 0.67 -1.48 -9.35
CA TYR A 66 -0.61 -1.97 -8.86
C TYR A 66 -1.71 -1.52 -9.82
N VAL A 67 -2.33 -2.45 -10.54
CA VAL A 67 -3.22 -2.12 -11.67
C VAL A 67 -4.71 -2.36 -11.40
N ASN A 68 -5.06 -3.22 -10.44
CA ASN A 68 -6.47 -3.50 -10.14
C ASN A 68 -6.66 -4.13 -8.75
N ALA A 69 -7.88 -4.14 -8.24
CA ALA A 69 -8.23 -4.78 -6.98
C ALA A 69 -9.64 -5.37 -6.95
N SER A 70 -9.80 -6.35 -6.08
CA SER A 70 -11.07 -6.83 -5.54
C SER A 70 -11.14 -6.42 -4.07
N GLU A 71 -12.03 -7.04 -3.29
CA GLU A 71 -12.09 -6.76 -1.85
C GLU A 71 -10.82 -7.15 -1.09
N GLU A 72 -10.28 -8.34 -1.37
CA GLU A 72 -9.15 -8.93 -0.62
C GLU A 72 -7.88 -9.12 -1.46
N HIS A 73 -7.97 -8.91 -2.78
CA HIS A 73 -6.87 -9.19 -3.70
C HIS A 73 -6.50 -7.95 -4.51
N GLY A 74 -5.20 -7.73 -4.70
CA GLY A 74 -4.62 -6.73 -5.60
C GLY A 74 -3.86 -7.40 -6.74
N TRP A 75 -4.00 -6.87 -7.96
CA TRP A 75 -3.27 -7.32 -9.14
C TRP A 75 -2.11 -6.37 -9.41
N ILE A 76 -0.93 -6.95 -9.56
CA ILE A 76 0.29 -6.23 -9.86
C ILE A 76 0.74 -6.63 -11.27
N ASP A 77 0.97 -5.64 -12.11
CA ASP A 77 1.66 -5.78 -13.39
C ASP A 77 3.17 -5.82 -13.13
N THR A 78 3.81 -6.87 -13.66
CA THR A 78 5.24 -7.11 -13.54
C THR A 78 5.92 -7.22 -14.89
N SER A 79 5.26 -6.80 -15.99
CA SER A 79 5.76 -6.91 -17.35
C SER A 79 7.08 -6.17 -17.60
N GLU A 80 7.36 -5.11 -16.84
CA GLU A 80 8.60 -4.33 -16.91
C GLU A 80 9.66 -4.79 -15.88
N SER A 81 9.35 -5.78 -15.04
CA SER A 81 10.26 -6.31 -14.02
C SER A 81 11.03 -7.51 -14.56
N GLU A 82 12.36 -7.44 -14.52
CA GLU A 82 13.26 -8.56 -14.80
C GLU A 82 13.38 -9.56 -13.63
N ALA A 83 12.81 -9.21 -12.45
CA ALA A 83 12.83 -10.07 -11.28
C ALA A 83 11.76 -11.17 -11.36
N SER A 84 12.11 -12.37 -10.91
CA SER A 84 11.15 -13.44 -10.63
C SER A 84 10.50 -13.24 -9.26
N PHE A 85 9.19 -13.47 -9.16
CA PHE A 85 8.44 -13.43 -7.92
C PHE A 85 7.96 -14.82 -7.50
N GLU A 86 7.90 -15.06 -6.20
CA GLU A 86 7.40 -16.30 -5.61
C GLU A 86 6.21 -16.03 -4.67
N VAL A 87 5.34 -17.03 -4.53
CA VAL A 87 4.30 -17.00 -3.50
C VAL A 87 4.96 -16.94 -2.12
N GLY A 88 4.59 -15.94 -1.33
CA GLY A 88 5.19 -15.63 -0.02
C GLY A 88 6.05 -14.37 -0.02
N ASP A 89 6.45 -13.86 -1.19
CA ASP A 89 7.19 -12.60 -1.29
C ASP A 89 6.39 -11.44 -0.69
N ARG A 90 7.12 -10.45 -0.18
CA ARG A 90 6.54 -9.27 0.49
C ARG A 90 6.71 -8.04 -0.39
N LEU A 91 5.60 -7.34 -0.61
CA LEU A 91 5.58 -6.08 -1.34
C LEU A 91 4.94 -5.00 -0.48
N GLU A 92 5.60 -3.84 -0.42
CA GLU A 92 5.13 -2.71 0.38
C GLU A 92 4.60 -1.60 -0.54
N PHE A 93 3.40 -1.11 -0.23
CA PHE A 93 2.71 -0.12 -1.03
C PHE A 93 2.38 1.12 -0.22
N ILE A 94 2.64 2.30 -0.80
CA ILE A 94 2.12 3.57 -0.33
C ILE A 94 0.61 3.56 -0.51
N VAL A 95 -0.12 3.93 0.54
CA VAL A 95 -1.59 3.89 0.54
C VAL A 95 -2.17 4.98 -0.36
N PRO A 96 -3.29 4.74 -1.06
CA PRO A 96 -3.88 5.72 -1.97
C PRO A 96 -4.36 6.99 -1.26
N HIS A 97 -5.02 6.80 -0.11
CA HIS A 97 -5.61 7.84 0.71
C HIS A 97 -5.51 7.43 2.18
N VAL A 98 -4.68 8.15 2.93
CA VAL A 98 -4.29 7.72 4.28
C VAL A 98 -5.48 7.73 5.26
N CYS A 99 -6.40 8.68 5.13
CA CYS A 99 -7.47 8.88 6.10
C CYS A 99 -8.45 7.69 6.12
N THR A 100 -8.86 7.24 4.94
CA THR A 100 -9.80 6.13 4.80
C THR A 100 -9.11 4.79 5.04
N THR A 101 -7.86 4.64 4.61
CA THR A 101 -7.06 3.43 4.88
C THR A 101 -6.88 3.20 6.38
N ILE A 102 -6.47 4.22 7.16
CA ILE A 102 -6.32 4.07 8.62
C ILE A 102 -7.66 3.71 9.28
N ASN A 103 -8.79 4.21 8.77
CA ASN A 103 -10.11 3.89 9.33
C ASN A 103 -10.55 2.43 9.11
N LEU A 104 -9.84 1.66 8.27
CA LEU A 104 -10.07 0.22 8.10
C LEU A 104 -9.28 -0.65 9.08
N HIS A 105 -8.25 -0.10 9.74
CA HIS A 105 -7.32 -0.87 10.56
C HIS A 105 -7.46 -0.55 12.05
N ASP A 106 -7.47 -1.58 12.90
CA ASP A 106 -7.50 -1.42 14.37
C ASP A 106 -6.14 -0.98 14.94
N LEU A 107 -5.04 -1.33 14.26
CA LEU A 107 -3.66 -1.07 14.70
C LEU A 107 -2.85 -0.43 13.58
N ILE A 108 -1.90 0.42 13.97
CA ILE A 108 -0.78 0.89 13.14
C ILE A 108 0.50 0.28 13.70
N VAL A 109 1.27 -0.39 12.86
CA VAL A 109 2.56 -0.99 13.23
C VAL A 109 3.66 0.06 13.05
N GLY A 110 4.27 0.50 14.15
CA GLY A 110 5.39 1.43 14.13
C GLY A 110 6.70 0.68 13.87
N VAL A 111 7.37 1.00 12.76
CA VAL A 111 8.64 0.38 12.36
C VAL A 111 9.79 1.37 12.50
N ARG A 112 10.92 0.92 13.06
CA ARG A 112 12.17 1.68 13.14
C ARG A 112 13.33 0.75 12.82
N ASP A 113 14.22 1.19 11.94
CA ASP A 113 15.42 0.44 11.54
C ASP A 113 15.11 -0.99 11.05
N GLY A 114 13.95 -1.17 10.40
CA GLY A 114 13.49 -2.46 9.88
C GLY A 114 12.84 -3.38 10.92
N GLU A 115 12.72 -2.96 12.18
CA GLU A 115 12.13 -3.73 13.27
C GLU A 115 10.84 -3.09 13.78
N VAL A 116 9.90 -3.91 14.25
CA VAL A 116 8.68 -3.42 14.92
C VAL A 116 9.08 -2.81 16.26
N ALA A 117 8.88 -1.50 16.38
CA ALA A 117 9.21 -0.73 17.58
C ALA A 117 7.99 -0.48 18.46
N ASP A 118 6.78 -0.42 17.87
CA ASP A 118 5.57 -0.07 18.59
C ASP A 118 4.29 -0.56 17.88
N LEU A 119 3.18 -0.62 18.62
CA LEU A 119 1.84 -0.92 18.10
C LEU A 119 0.86 0.13 18.62
N TRP A 120 0.31 0.94 17.71
CA TRP A 120 -0.61 2.00 18.07
C TRP A 120 -2.05 1.62 17.77
N GLU A 121 -2.91 1.66 18.77
CA GLU A 121 -4.35 1.49 18.58
C GLU A 121 -4.99 2.68 17.87
N VAL A 122 -5.76 2.42 16.82
CA VAL A 122 -6.60 3.43 16.16
C VAL A 122 -7.90 3.58 16.97
N GLN A 123 -7.79 4.20 18.14
CA GLN A 123 -8.89 4.29 19.13
C GLN A 123 -10.18 4.92 18.58
N ALA A 124 -10.05 5.79 17.58
CA ALA A 124 -11.16 6.50 16.94
C ALA A 124 -11.73 5.78 15.69
N ARG A 125 -11.28 4.55 15.38
CA ARG A 125 -11.74 3.81 14.19
C ARG A 125 -13.26 3.68 14.17
N GLY A 126 -13.87 4.06 13.04
CA GLY A 126 -15.31 3.96 12.80
C GLY A 126 -16.17 4.85 13.69
N LYS A 127 -15.61 5.83 14.41
CA LYS A 127 -16.36 6.75 15.29
C LYS A 127 -16.97 7.92 14.53
N VAL A 128 -17.68 7.64 13.44
CA VAL A 128 -18.49 8.60 12.69
C VAL A 128 -19.93 8.49 13.21
N ARG A 129 -20.51 9.57 13.73
CA ARG A 129 -21.86 9.61 14.33
C ARG A 129 -22.77 10.58 13.60
#